data_AF-A0A553AKH0-F1
#
_entry.id   AF-A0A553AKH0-F1
#
_cell.length_a   1.000
_cell.length_b   1.000
_cell.length_c   1.000
_cell.angle_alpha   90.00
_cell.angle_beta   90.00
_cell.angle_gamma   90.00
#
_symmetry.space_group_name_H-M   'P 1'
#
loop_
_entity.id
_entity.type
_entity.pdbx_description
1 polymer ?
#
loop_
_entity_poly.entity_id
_entity_poly.type
_entity_poly.pdbx_seq_one_letter_code
_entity_poly.pdbx_strand_id
1 'polypeptide(L)'
;MENTPHEIYEYARRRIKQKKMLYFHCVFFLVGSLFMFATNHLMNIGEPNNWFLWLSTTWLFFFILHFIKVYITDRFMNKNWERAQIDNLIIKQQRKIKELEQQVQENYVA
;
A
#
# COMPACT_ATOMS: atom_id res chain seq x y z
N MET A 1 11.36 8.38 -29.30
CA MET A 1 12.07 7.40 -28.45
C MET A 1 11.07 6.31 -28.14
N GLU A 2 11.26 5.13 -28.72
CA GLU A 2 10.44 3.97 -28.39
C GLU A 2 10.75 3.61 -26.93
N ASN A 3 9.79 3.77 -26.03
CA ASN A 3 9.97 3.29 -24.66
C ASN A 3 10.09 1.77 -24.77
N THR A 4 11.24 1.23 -24.38
CA THR A 4 11.42 -0.22 -24.44
C THR A 4 10.35 -0.88 -23.55
N PRO A 5 9.81 -2.06 -23.90
CA PRO A 5 8.85 -2.77 -23.05
C PRO A 5 9.33 -2.94 -21.60
N HIS A 6 10.65 -2.97 -21.43
CA HIS A 6 11.33 -3.01 -20.14
C HIS A 6 11.10 -1.73 -19.29
N GLU A 7 11.18 -0.54 -19.88
CA GLU A 7 10.98 0.73 -19.16
C GLU A 7 9.55 0.91 -18.66
N ILE A 8 8.56 0.53 -19.48
CA ILE A 8 7.14 0.55 -19.12
C ILE A 8 6.89 -0.38 -17.92
N TYR A 9 7.47 -1.57 -17.98
CA TYR A 9 7.39 -2.54 -16.89
C TYR A 9 8.06 -2.03 -15.59
N GLU A 10 9.28 -1.49 -15.68
CA GLU A 10 10.01 -0.96 -14.53
C GLU A 10 9.27 0.23 -13.89
N TYR A 11 8.66 1.10 -14.70
CA TYR A 11 7.78 2.15 -14.21
C TYR A 11 6.58 1.58 -13.45
N ALA A 12 5.87 0.62 -14.06
CA ALA A 12 4.71 -0.03 -13.44
C ALA A 12 5.07 -0.66 -12.09
N ARG A 13 6.17 -1.41 -12.05
CA ARG A 13 6.70 -2.05 -10.85
C ARG A 13 7.01 -1.04 -9.74
N ARG A 14 7.68 0.08 -10.06
CA ARG A 14 7.96 1.16 -9.07
C ARG A 14 6.68 1.73 -8.49
N ARG A 15 5.65 1.95 -9.31
CA ARG A 15 4.34 2.46 -8.85
C ARG A 15 3.64 1.48 -7.92
N ILE A 16 3.70 0.18 -8.19
CA ILE A 16 3.11 -0.84 -7.31
C ILE A 16 3.85 -0.91 -5.97
N LYS A 17 5.19 -0.81 -5.97
CA LYS A 17 5.99 -0.74 -4.74
C LYS A 17 5.61 0.46 -3.85
N GLN A 18 5.37 1.62 -4.46
CA GLN A 18 4.89 2.81 -3.74
C GLN A 18 3.51 2.58 -3.10
N LYS A 19 2.57 1.98 -3.84
CA LYS A 19 1.26 1.61 -3.28
C LYS A 19 1.40 0.67 -2.09
N LYS A 20 2.27 -0.35 -2.18
CA LYS A 20 2.51 -1.29 -1.08
C LYS A 20 2.99 -0.60 0.20
N MET A 21 3.91 0.36 0.07
CA MET A 21 4.37 1.17 1.21
C MET A 21 3.27 2.07 1.79
N LEU A 22 2.46 2.70 0.93
CA LEU A 22 1.34 3.53 1.38
C LEU A 22 0.31 2.70 2.17
N TYR A 23 -0.04 1.51 1.68
CA TYR A 23 -0.93 0.60 2.38
C TYR A 23 -0.36 0.19 3.74
N PHE A 24 0.93 -0.15 3.80
CA PHE A 24 1.58 -0.45 5.08
C PHE A 24 1.51 0.74 6.05
N HIS A 25 1.79 1.95 5.58
CA HIS A 25 1.70 3.15 6.41
C HIS A 25 0.26 3.43 6.88
N CYS A 26 -0.73 3.27 5.99
CA CYS A 26 -2.14 3.45 6.32
C CYS A 26 -2.60 2.45 7.38
N VAL A 27 -2.26 1.17 7.23
CA VAL A 27 -2.56 0.13 8.23
C VAL A 27 -1.86 0.41 9.56
N PHE A 28 -0.57 0.77 9.52
CA PHE A 28 0.19 1.14 10.71
C PHE A 28 -0.46 2.33 11.44
N PHE A 29 -0.89 3.35 10.69
CA PHE A 29 -1.57 4.51 11.25
C PHE A 29 -2.91 4.16 11.89
N LEU A 30 -3.73 3.33 11.26
CA LEU A 30 -5.02 2.90 11.81
C LEU A 30 -4.84 2.09 13.11
N VAL A 31 -3.93 1.11 13.10
CA VAL A 31 -3.64 0.29 14.29
C VAL A 31 -3.00 1.14 15.38
N GLY A 32 -2.11 2.07 15.01
CA GLY A 32 -1.47 3.02 15.93
C GLY A 32 -2.46 3.96 16.59
N SER A 33 -3.42 4.47 15.82
CA SER A 33 -4.51 5.30 16.35
C SER A 33 -5.39 4.53 17.32
N LEU A 34 -5.76 3.28 16.99
CA LEU A 34 -6.52 2.42 17.88
C LEU A 34 -5.75 2.11 19.18
N PHE A 35 -4.43 1.89 19.07
CA PHE A 35 -3.55 1.69 20.22
C PHE A 35 -3.48 2.93 21.13
N MET A 36 -3.33 4.13 20.57
CA MET A 36 -3.34 5.38 21.34
C MET A 36 -4.68 5.56 22.06
N PHE A 37 -5.80 5.28 21.39
CA PHE A 37 -7.13 5.32 21.99
C PHE A 37 -7.29 4.30 23.12
N ALA A 38 -6.89 3.04 22.89
CA ALA A 38 -6.97 1.97 23.88
C ALA A 38 -6.10 2.28 25.10
N THR A 39 -4.88 2.78 24.89
CA THR A 39 -3.97 3.20 25.97
C THR A 39 -4.58 4.34 26.77
N ASN A 40 -5.13 5.36 26.12
CA ASN A 40 -5.80 6.47 26.79
C ASN A 40 -7.02 6.00 27.60
N HIS A 41 -7.81 5.07 27.09
CA HIS A 41 -8.97 4.53 27.80
C HIS A 41 -8.58 3.61 28.97
N LEU A 42 -7.63 2.71 28.77
CA LEU A 42 -7.15 1.77 29.79
C LEU A 42 -6.36 2.48 30.90
N MET A 43 -5.65 3.57 30.58
CA MET A 43 -4.87 4.35 31.54
C MET A 43 -5.67 5.42 32.27
N ASN A 44 -6.98 5.55 32.01
CA ASN A 44 -7.82 6.53 32.70
C ASN A 44 -8.17 6.14 34.17
N ILE A 45 -7.36 5.29 34.79
CA ILE A 45 -7.51 4.85 36.19
C ILE A 45 -6.12 4.88 36.87
N GLY A 46 -5.68 6.09 37.22
CA GLY A 46 -5.30 6.42 38.60
C GLY A 46 -4.13 5.73 39.32
N GLU A 47 -3.34 4.82 38.74
CA GLU A 47 -2.18 4.25 39.44
C GLU A 47 -0.86 4.36 38.65
N PRO A 48 0.18 5.02 39.20
CA PRO A 48 1.39 5.41 38.47
C PRO A 48 2.37 4.27 38.16
N ASN A 49 2.10 3.01 38.51
CA ASN A 49 3.14 1.96 38.57
C ASN A 49 2.85 0.64 37.84
N ASN A 50 1.89 0.59 36.91
CA ASN A 50 1.64 -0.63 36.13
C ASN A 50 2.56 -0.78 34.92
N TRP A 51 3.87 -0.89 35.16
CA TRP A 51 4.88 -1.10 34.10
C TRP A 51 4.58 -2.35 33.25
N PHE A 52 4.02 -3.40 33.87
CA PHE A 52 3.59 -4.61 33.18
C PHE A 52 2.45 -4.33 32.17
N LEU A 53 1.46 -3.49 32.51
CA LEU A 53 0.40 -3.11 31.58
C LEU A 53 0.95 -2.33 30.38
N TRP A 54 1.90 -1.42 30.63
CA TRP A 54 2.60 -0.68 29.57
C TRP A 54 3.36 -1.61 28.63
N LEU A 55 4.13 -2.55 29.20
CA LEU A 55 4.95 -3.49 28.44
C LEU A 55 4.07 -4.46 27.63
N SER A 56 3.04 -5.02 28.26
CA SER A 56 2.09 -5.94 27.62
C SER A 56 1.30 -5.25 26.50
N THR A 57 0.80 -4.04 26.74
CA THR A 57 0.05 -3.26 25.74
C THR A 57 0.92 -2.93 24.53
N THR A 58 2.16 -2.48 24.77
CA THR A 58 3.13 -2.21 23.69
C THR A 58 3.47 -3.47 22.91
N TRP A 59 3.69 -4.60 23.60
CA TRP A 59 4.01 -5.88 22.94
C TRP A 59 2.84 -6.39 22.09
N LEU A 60 1.62 -6.28 22.60
CA LEU A 60 0.39 -6.63 21.90
C LEU A 60 0.23 -5.80 20.62
N PHE A 61 0.52 -4.50 20.68
CA PHE A 61 0.52 -3.63 19.50
C PHE A 61 1.49 -4.09 18.40
N PHE A 62 2.74 -4.41 18.75
CA PHE A 62 3.71 -4.96 17.80
C PHE A 62 3.25 -6.31 17.23
N PHE A 63 2.64 -7.16 18.05
CA PHE A 63 2.08 -8.44 17.60
C PHE A 63 0.95 -8.26 16.58
N ILE A 64 0.00 -7.35 16.85
CA ILE A 64 -1.10 -7.05 15.93
C ILE A 64 -0.55 -6.51 14.61
N LEU A 65 0.41 -5.57 14.66
CA LEU A 65 1.08 -5.06 13.45
C LEU A 65 1.76 -6.17 12.66
N HIS A 66 2.51 -7.05 13.33
CA HIS A 66 3.18 -8.18 12.69
C HIS A 66 2.16 -9.14 12.05
N PHE A 67 1.08 -9.45 12.76
CA PHE A 67 0.02 -10.32 12.28
C PHE A 67 -0.63 -9.74 11.02
N ILE A 68 -1.05 -8.48 11.03
CA ILE A 68 -1.66 -7.82 9.87
C ILE A 68 -0.66 -7.75 8.69
N LYS A 69 0.61 -7.43 8.97
CA LYS A 69 1.64 -7.37 7.92
C LYS A 69 1.83 -8.72 7.23
N VAL A 70 1.94 -9.82 7.99
CA VAL A 70 2.20 -11.15 7.43
C VAL A 70 0.94 -11.79 6.85
N TYR A 71 -0.19 -11.75 7.56
CA TYR A 71 -1.40 -12.47 7.14
C TYR A 71 -2.27 -11.70 6.15
N ILE A 72 -2.34 -10.37 6.25
CA ILE A 72 -3.17 -9.57 5.36
C ILE A 72 -2.30 -8.98 4.25
N THR A 73 -1.34 -8.12 4.59
CA THR A 73 -0.55 -7.37 3.60
C THR A 73 0.26 -8.30 2.68
N ASP A 74 0.94 -9.32 3.23
CA ASP A 74 1.78 -10.21 2.42
C ASP A 74 0.96 -11.23 1.61
N ARG A 75 -0.12 -11.77 2.19
CA ARG A 75 -1.04 -12.67 1.48
C ARG A 75 -1.80 -11.95 0.36
N PHE A 76 -2.29 -10.74 0.61
CA PHE A 76 -3.04 -9.95 -0.37
C PHE A 76 -2.13 -9.40 -1.48
N MET A 77 -0.97 -8.85 -1.12
CA MET A 77 0.03 -8.35 -2.09
C MET A 77 1.14 -9.37 -2.37
N ASN A 78 0.73 -10.60 -2.70
CA ASN A 78 1.65 -11.63 -3.17
C ASN A 78 2.14 -11.32 -4.60
N LYS A 79 3.10 -12.09 -5.10
CA LYS A 79 3.66 -11.95 -6.46
C LYS A 79 2.62 -12.01 -7.58
N ASN A 80 1.53 -12.76 -7.41
CA ASN A 80 0.48 -12.87 -8.41
C ASN A 80 -0.39 -11.61 -8.45
N TRP A 81 -0.70 -11.04 -7.28
CA TRP A 81 -1.36 -9.74 -7.20
C TRP A 81 -0.51 -8.63 -7.83
N GLU A 82 0.79 -8.60 -7.55
CA GLU A 82 1.72 -7.63 -8.14
C GLU A 82 1.71 -7.72 -9.68
N ARG A 83 1.81 -8.94 -10.24
CA ARG A 83 1.72 -9.17 -11.68
C ARG A 83 0.38 -8.72 -12.26
N ALA A 84 -0.73 -9.10 -11.66
CA ALA A 84 -2.06 -8.68 -12.12
C ALA A 84 -2.24 -7.15 -12.12
N GLN A 85 -1.65 -6.44 -11.16
CA GLN A 85 -1.68 -4.98 -11.13
C GLN A 85 -0.79 -4.35 -12.20
N ILE A 86 0.39 -4.93 -12.47
CA ILE A 86 1.29 -4.48 -13.53
C ILE A 86 0.63 -4.66 -14.90
N ASP A 87 0.08 -5.84 -15.18
CA ASP A 87 -0.58 -6.13 -16.46
C ASP A 87 -1.75 -5.17 -16.71
N ASN A 88 -2.59 -4.95 -15.70
CA ASN A 88 -3.67 -3.96 -15.77
C ASN A 88 -3.17 -2.53 -16.05
N LEU A 89 -1.98 -2.16 -15.55
CA LEU A 89 -1.42 -0.83 -15.78
C LEU A 89 -0.86 -0.71 -17.20
N ILE A 90 -0.19 -1.75 -17.71
CA ILE A 90 0.32 -1.81 -19.08
C ILE A 90 -0.83 -1.71 -20.08
N ILE A 91 -1.91 -2.46 -19.88
CA ILE A 91 -3.11 -2.41 -20.73
C ILE A 91 -3.70 -0.98 -20.76
N LYS A 92 -3.77 -0.31 -19.61
CA LYS A 92 -4.26 1.08 -19.53
C LYS A 92 -3.35 2.04 -20.29
N GLN A 93 -2.03 1.86 -20.20
CA GLN A 93 -1.08 2.69 -20.93
C GLN A 93 -1.18 2.46 -22.45
N GLN A 94 -1.26 1.22 -22.90
CA GLN A 94 -1.45 0.87 -24.32
C GLN A 94 -2.74 1.45 -24.88
N ARG A 95 -3.86 1.34 -24.15
CA ARG A 95 -5.13 1.93 -24.58
C ARG A 95 -5.04 3.45 -24.71
N LYS A 96 -4.39 4.12 -23.75
CA LYS A 96 -4.22 5.57 -23.80
C LYS A 96 -3.30 6.03 -24.93
N ILE A 97 -2.28 5.25 -25.27
CA ILE A 97 -1.44 5.52 -26.46
C ILE A 97 -2.29 5.44 -27.72
N LYS A 98 -3.10 4.39 -27.87
CA LYS A 98 -3.99 4.23 -29.03
C LYS A 98 -5.01 5.37 -29.17
N GLU A 99 -5.61 5.80 -28.06
CA GLU A 99 -6.52 6.96 -28.04
C GLU A 99 -5.81 8.25 -28.47
N LEU A 100 -4.57 8.48 -28.01
CA LEU A 100 -3.77 9.64 -28.39
C LEU A 100 -3.35 9.59 -29.87
N GLU A 101 -3.00 8.41 -30.40
CA GLU A 101 -2.68 8.22 -31.82
C GLU A 101 -3.89 8.56 -32.71
N GLN A 102 -5.09 8.14 -32.32
CA GLN A 102 -6.32 8.48 -33.03
C GLN A 102 -6.59 9.99 -33.01
N GLN A 103 -6.44 10.65 -31.85
CA GLN A 103 -6.61 12.11 -31.75
C GLN A 103 -5.60 12.88 -32.59
N VAL A 104 -4.34 12.41 -32.66
CA VAL A 104 -3.32 13.06 -33.49
C VAL A 104 -3.65 12.88 -34.97
N GLN A 105 -4.10 11.70 -35.39
CA GLN A 105 -4.54 11.47 -36.77
C GLN A 105 -5.74 12.34 -37.14
N GLU A 106 -6.77 12.42 -36.29
CA GLU A 106 -7.94 13.28 -36.51
C GLU A 106 -7.56 14.76 -36.62
N ASN A 107 -6.69 15.27 -35.72
CA ASN A 107 -6.23 16.66 -35.77
C ASN A 107 -5.28 16.98 -36.94
N TYR A 108 -4.64 15.98 -37.54
CA TYR A 108 -3.77 16.17 -38.70
C TYR A 108 -4.54 16.11 -40.03
N VAL A 109 -5.67 15.40 -40.06
CA VAL A 109 -6.52 15.23 -41.25
C VAL A 109 -7.61 16.33 -41.34
N ALA A 110 -7.92 17.01 -40.24
CA ALA A 110 -8.78 18.21 -40.18
C ALA A 110 -8.02 19.49 -40.53
#